data_AF-A0A1J5E1T8-F1
#
_entry.id   AF-A0A1J5E1T8-F1
#
_cell.length_a   1.000
_cell.length_b   1.000
_cell.length_c   1.000
_cell.angle_alpha   90.00
_cell.angle_beta   90.00
_cell.angle_gamma   90.00
#
_symmetry.space_group_name_H-M   'P 1'
#
loop_
_entity.id
_entity.type
_entity.pdbx_description
1 polymer ?
#
loop_
_entity_poly.entity_id
_entity_poly.type
_entity_poly.pdbx_seq_one_letter_code
_entity_poly.pdbx_strand_id
1 'polypeptide(L)'
;MPQDEAVGRQKLLARAAQSPGETLRFFIALSKREAPETLPMAAMRGMDDSSRLAFVEERRMANEARYQALTRAIGQQGGTILSRFWLVDGLVVDAPAESVSAILGLADVIDGSLAEAEFKPEIMTPVRGYDGLDYDTRLNASDLSMFPGSGGSRSGGEIRLGIIETISLSGSNALACGHPGWLDSSGGPSRMVSTKVCTGQWGGICYPGWCANSQSANHQNLVSSIAMGSIEEGQDTNFAGYGTSAQKSRSGILPEAEGYYYAMYSTSLCDLAIAVQEAVADGVDVINISAGADLIGDDTCNPLFNACGVNEILKAALDAGVLTIKSAGNRSYVGTCNVSYPAHQPTVVAVTGVNNGYQPPISYEKDYPDTIFSGSGAAGAIEVVALDFSWVDHPFVALAAPFVAEYMFLYPETYLYPTGVPLLNASAGTSMAAPVVAGFAGAMRQALNDYGFDGNDARTLMVNTFLLGDGYAGGGYSWQKSYNTVGEKVGFGRAYARFPGAPMLGSSWGWESIAANIQPSQTYHITVNNGNPIPSSVLGLKWAFMTDWDAVYFPPKILLRAYDTCPSGGGAPVLLATDASASSSIRHKLRLSVSSTAGRCLRLDIQALAVPSSGVGFHTAYYYYSNEGELH
;
A
#
# COMPACT_ATOMS: atom_id res chain seq x y z
N MET A 1 27.50 0.90 8.28
CA MET A 1 26.89 0.97 6.94
C MET A 1 25.97 -0.25 6.83
N PRO A 2 24.69 -0.06 6.50
CA PRO A 2 23.84 -1.17 6.10
C PRO A 2 24.52 -1.86 4.92
N GLN A 3 24.59 -3.19 4.91
CA GLN A 3 25.25 -3.92 3.83
C GLN A 3 24.60 -3.67 2.45
N ASP A 4 23.36 -3.20 2.43
CA ASP A 4 22.55 -2.97 1.22
C ASP A 4 23.09 -1.81 0.35
N GLU A 5 23.55 -0.71 0.96
CA GLU A 5 24.14 0.44 0.24
C GLU A 5 25.41 0.00 -0.54
N ALA A 6 26.20 -0.90 0.04
CA ALA A 6 27.39 -1.40 -0.63
C ALA A 6 27.06 -2.25 -1.87
N VAL A 7 25.91 -2.93 -1.90
CA VAL A 7 25.54 -3.82 -3.01
C VAL A 7 25.11 -3.03 -4.25
N GLY A 8 24.31 -1.97 -4.08
CA GLY A 8 23.89 -1.10 -5.19
C GLY A 8 25.08 -0.49 -5.92
N ARG A 9 25.98 0.14 -5.15
CA ARG A 9 27.22 0.73 -5.65
C ARG A 9 28.09 -0.26 -6.41
N GLN A 10 28.29 -1.45 -5.85
CA GLN A 10 29.14 -2.48 -6.45
C GLN A 10 28.55 -3.00 -7.76
N LYS A 11 27.23 -3.24 -7.82
CA LYS A 11 26.55 -3.64 -9.06
C LYS A 11 26.68 -2.59 -10.15
N LEU A 12 26.50 -1.31 -9.80
CA LEU A 12 26.66 -0.19 -10.72
C LEU A 12 28.10 -0.08 -11.25
N LEU A 13 29.11 -0.18 -10.38
CA LEU A 13 30.52 -0.17 -10.78
C LEU A 13 30.89 -1.38 -11.66
N ALA A 14 30.36 -2.56 -11.34
CA ALA A 14 30.55 -3.76 -12.15
C ALA A 14 29.93 -3.61 -13.54
N ARG A 15 28.71 -3.05 -13.63
CA ARG A 15 28.06 -2.75 -14.91
C ARG A 15 28.85 -1.73 -15.72
N ALA A 16 29.32 -0.65 -15.08
CA ALA A 16 30.20 0.34 -15.70
C ALA A 16 31.47 -0.27 -16.31
N ALA A 17 32.12 -1.18 -15.57
CA ALA A 17 33.32 -1.87 -16.07
C ALA A 17 33.03 -2.81 -17.26
N GLN A 18 31.81 -3.36 -17.36
CA GLN A 18 31.39 -4.27 -18.43
C GLN A 18 30.91 -3.56 -19.69
N SER A 19 30.61 -2.26 -19.61
CA SER A 19 29.96 -1.47 -20.66
C SER A 19 30.76 -0.22 -21.08
N PRO A 20 32.06 -0.32 -21.38
CA PRO A 20 32.86 0.85 -21.75
C PRO A 20 32.30 1.56 -22.98
N GLY A 21 32.18 2.89 -22.93
CA GLY A 21 31.63 3.71 -24.01
C GLY A 21 30.09 3.72 -24.10
N GLU A 22 29.38 2.99 -23.24
CA GLU A 22 27.92 3.16 -23.07
C GLU A 22 27.63 4.33 -22.11
N THR A 23 26.52 5.03 -22.36
CA THR A 23 25.94 5.92 -21.34
C THR A 23 25.11 5.07 -20.39
N LEU A 24 25.40 5.18 -19.09
CA LEU A 24 24.62 4.52 -18.05
C LEU A 24 23.75 5.54 -17.31
N ARG A 25 22.50 5.15 -17.06
CA ARG A 25 21.58 5.87 -16.18
C ARG A 25 21.56 5.27 -14.79
N PHE A 26 21.84 6.08 -13.78
CA PHE A 26 21.88 5.64 -12.40
C PHE A 26 21.35 6.69 -11.43
N PHE A 27 20.77 6.21 -10.34
CA PHE A 27 20.39 7.03 -9.19
C PHE A 27 21.62 7.20 -8.30
N ILE A 28 21.80 8.39 -7.73
CA ILE A 28 22.78 8.65 -6.68
C ILE A 28 22.06 9.16 -5.44
N ALA A 29 22.33 8.51 -4.31
CA ALA A 29 21.93 8.98 -3.00
C ALA A 29 22.99 9.95 -2.47
N LEU A 30 22.54 11.02 -1.83
CA LEU A 30 23.42 12.08 -1.38
C LEU A 30 23.47 12.15 0.16
N SER A 31 24.61 12.56 0.72
CA SER A 31 24.80 12.66 2.17
C SER A 31 23.79 13.61 2.84
N LYS A 32 23.24 13.27 3.99
CA LYS A 32 22.48 14.24 4.81
C LYS A 32 23.45 15.27 5.41
N ARG A 33 23.63 16.45 4.80
CA ARG A 33 24.43 17.57 5.37
C ARG A 33 23.50 18.66 5.87
N GLU A 34 23.50 18.91 7.19
CA GLU A 34 22.99 20.07 7.98
C GLU A 34 21.57 20.65 7.70
N ALA A 35 20.97 20.48 6.53
CA ALA A 35 19.60 20.87 6.18
C ALA A 35 18.47 19.85 6.49
N PRO A 36 18.68 18.53 6.74
CA PRO A 36 17.57 17.58 6.83
C PRO A 36 17.03 17.29 8.24
N GLU A 37 17.66 17.78 9.32
CA GLU A 37 17.09 17.60 10.67
C GLU A 37 15.95 18.59 10.97
N THR A 38 15.96 19.79 10.37
CA THR A 38 14.92 20.82 10.61
C THR A 38 13.65 20.60 9.79
N LEU A 39 13.70 19.80 8.73
CA LEU A 39 12.57 19.52 7.83
C LEU A 39 12.29 18.02 7.73
N PRO A 40 12.01 17.27 8.82
CA PRO A 40 11.70 15.86 8.72
C PRO A 40 10.37 15.64 7.99
N MET A 41 10.26 14.61 7.13
CA MET A 41 8.99 14.29 6.45
C MET A 41 7.83 14.14 7.42
N ALA A 42 8.09 13.60 8.62
CA ALA A 42 7.09 13.46 9.67
C ALA A 42 6.45 14.80 10.11
N ALA A 43 7.14 15.94 9.91
CA ALA A 43 6.54 17.25 10.15
C ALA A 43 5.38 17.57 9.20
N MET A 44 5.32 16.92 8.03
CA MET A 44 4.23 17.11 7.08
C MET A 44 2.90 16.47 7.54
N ARG A 45 2.90 15.66 8.61
CA ARG A 45 1.69 15.01 9.11
C ARG A 45 0.75 16.06 9.71
N GLY A 46 -0.48 16.15 9.18
CA GLY A 46 -1.48 17.12 9.64
C GLY A 46 -1.23 18.58 9.24
N MET A 47 -0.23 18.87 8.39
CA MET A 47 -0.08 20.20 7.80
C MET A 47 -1.25 20.51 6.86
N ASP A 48 -1.81 21.71 6.99
CA ASP A 48 -2.70 22.31 5.99
C ASP A 48 -1.97 22.55 4.66
N ASP A 49 -2.73 22.87 3.61
CA ASP A 49 -2.20 23.02 2.25
C ASP A 49 -1.18 24.16 2.13
N SER A 50 -1.37 25.26 2.86
CA SER A 50 -0.48 26.42 2.77
C SER A 50 0.87 26.11 3.42
N SER A 51 0.86 25.53 4.62
CA SER A 51 2.03 25.10 5.36
C SER A 51 2.78 23.99 4.62
N ARG A 52 2.06 23.06 4.00
CA ARG A 52 2.62 22.01 3.15
C ARG A 52 3.33 22.60 1.94
N LEU A 53 2.68 23.51 1.21
CA LEU A 53 3.28 24.15 0.05
C LEU A 53 4.56 24.91 0.43
N ALA A 54 4.54 25.64 1.55
CA ALA A 54 5.71 26.33 2.08
C ALA A 54 6.83 25.35 2.44
N PHE A 55 6.52 24.24 3.12
CA PHE A 55 7.48 23.20 3.47
C PHE A 55 8.12 22.55 2.22
N VAL A 56 7.31 22.25 1.20
CA VAL A 56 7.78 21.69 -0.08
C VAL A 56 8.72 22.66 -0.77
N GLU A 57 8.36 23.95 -0.81
CA GLU A 57 9.20 24.98 -1.43
C GLU A 57 10.50 25.21 -0.67
N GLU A 58 10.46 25.26 0.66
CA GLU A 58 11.65 25.35 1.50
C GLU A 58 12.62 24.18 1.24
N ARG A 59 12.09 22.95 1.16
CA ARG A 59 12.90 21.79 0.79
C ARG A 59 13.47 21.85 -0.61
N ARG A 60 12.69 22.28 -1.60
CA ARG A 60 13.18 22.46 -2.98
C ARG A 60 14.33 23.47 -3.01
N MET A 61 14.20 24.60 -2.33
CA MET A 61 15.26 25.62 -2.24
C MET A 61 16.50 25.09 -1.53
N ALA A 62 16.35 24.36 -0.41
CA ALA A 62 17.46 23.75 0.31
C ALA A 62 18.24 22.76 -0.56
N ASN A 63 17.52 21.94 -1.33
CA ASN A 63 18.13 20.97 -2.24
C ASN A 63 18.75 21.60 -3.48
N GLU A 64 18.16 22.65 -4.05
CA GLU A 64 18.66 23.30 -5.27
C GLU A 64 20.06 23.91 -5.10
N ALA A 65 20.32 24.58 -3.97
CA ALA A 65 21.65 25.14 -3.69
C ALA A 65 22.75 24.07 -3.71
N ARG A 66 22.44 22.90 -3.16
CA ARG A 66 23.31 21.72 -3.17
C ARG A 66 23.44 21.13 -4.58
N TYR A 67 22.33 21.02 -5.30
CA TYR A 67 22.31 20.47 -6.65
C TYR A 67 23.12 21.30 -7.64
N GLN A 68 23.24 22.61 -7.49
CA GLN A 68 24.06 23.43 -8.37
C GLN A 68 25.55 23.07 -8.32
N ALA A 69 26.11 22.81 -7.13
CA ALA A 69 27.50 22.41 -7.00
C ALA A 69 27.75 21.02 -7.61
N LEU A 70 26.87 20.07 -7.29
CA LEU A 70 26.91 18.71 -7.84
C LEU A 70 26.70 18.67 -9.35
N THR A 71 25.80 19.49 -9.89
CA THR A 71 25.54 19.60 -11.34
C THR A 71 26.83 19.95 -12.08
N ARG A 72 27.60 20.92 -11.59
CA ARG A 72 28.88 21.31 -12.19
C ARG A 72 29.91 20.17 -12.10
N ALA A 73 30.02 19.52 -10.94
CA ALA A 73 30.97 18.43 -10.73
C ALA A 73 30.66 17.20 -11.61
N ILE A 74 29.40 16.82 -11.70
CA ILE A 74 28.92 15.72 -12.56
C ILE A 74 29.14 16.07 -14.03
N GLY A 75 28.84 17.31 -14.44
CA GLY A 75 29.09 17.80 -15.80
C GLY A 75 30.57 17.75 -16.20
N GLN A 76 31.49 18.01 -15.27
CA GLN A 76 32.94 17.87 -15.51
C GLN A 76 33.38 16.43 -15.76
N GLN A 77 32.59 15.45 -15.30
CA GLN A 77 32.79 14.03 -15.59
C GLN A 77 32.01 13.58 -16.85
N GLY A 78 31.41 14.50 -17.61
CA GLY A 78 30.59 14.17 -18.77
C GLY A 78 29.19 13.63 -18.43
N GLY A 79 28.76 13.74 -17.17
CA GLY A 79 27.42 13.35 -16.76
C GLY A 79 26.38 14.47 -16.95
N THR A 80 25.11 14.07 -17.07
CA THR A 80 23.94 14.94 -17.15
C THR A 80 22.94 14.52 -16.09
N ILE A 81 22.42 15.48 -15.31
CA ILE A 81 21.34 15.21 -14.35
C ILE A 81 20.01 15.23 -15.11
N LEU A 82 19.25 14.15 -15.01
CA LEU A 82 17.92 14.01 -15.61
C LEU A 82 16.79 14.42 -14.67
N SER A 83 16.88 13.96 -13.42
CA SER A 83 15.85 14.18 -12.41
C SER A 83 16.47 14.60 -11.09
N ARG A 84 15.74 15.47 -10.40
CA ARG A 84 16.06 15.94 -9.05
C ARG A 84 14.90 15.64 -8.13
N PHE A 85 15.17 15.03 -6.99
CA PHE A 85 14.14 14.74 -6.01
C PHE A 85 14.20 15.76 -4.86
N TRP A 86 13.06 16.28 -4.42
CA TRP A 86 12.98 17.13 -3.22
C TRP A 86 12.52 16.32 -2.01
N LEU A 87 11.81 15.22 -2.24
CA LEU A 87 11.31 14.34 -1.19
C LEU A 87 12.45 13.52 -0.57
N VAL A 88 13.44 13.14 -1.38
CA VAL A 88 14.68 12.48 -0.94
C VAL A 88 15.90 13.24 -1.46
N ASP A 89 17.02 13.11 -0.76
CA ASP A 89 18.31 13.67 -1.17
C ASP A 89 18.94 12.82 -2.28
N GLY A 90 18.42 12.92 -3.50
CA GLY A 90 18.81 12.06 -4.61
C GLY A 90 18.69 12.68 -5.99
N LEU A 91 19.49 12.16 -6.92
CA LEU A 91 19.54 12.58 -8.32
C LEU A 91 19.53 11.38 -9.25
N VAL A 92 18.99 11.53 -10.45
CA VAL A 92 19.19 10.59 -11.57
C VAL A 92 20.19 11.19 -12.54
N VAL A 93 21.21 10.43 -12.90
CA VAL A 93 22.34 10.86 -13.72
C VAL A 93 22.49 9.92 -14.92
N ASP A 94 22.63 10.50 -16.11
CA ASP A 94 23.17 9.82 -17.29
C ASP A 94 24.65 10.18 -17.40
N ALA A 95 25.56 9.21 -17.42
CA ALA A 95 26.98 9.47 -17.65
C ALA A 95 27.65 8.33 -18.42
N PRO A 96 28.77 8.60 -19.11
CA PRO A 96 29.61 7.53 -19.66
C PRO A 96 30.01 6.53 -18.58
N ALA A 97 30.02 5.24 -18.91
CA ALA A 97 30.34 4.17 -17.98
C ALA A 97 31.67 4.40 -17.25
N GLU A 98 32.70 4.87 -17.97
CA GLU A 98 34.01 5.23 -17.42
C GLU A 98 33.97 6.35 -16.35
N SER A 99 32.94 7.20 -16.36
CA SER A 99 32.79 8.33 -15.44
C SER A 99 32.08 7.95 -14.14
N VAL A 100 31.42 6.79 -14.10
CA VAL A 100 30.60 6.36 -12.96
C VAL A 100 31.42 6.31 -11.66
N SER A 101 32.62 5.75 -11.68
CA SER A 101 33.47 5.67 -10.49
C SER A 101 33.88 7.06 -9.98
N ALA A 102 34.18 7.99 -10.88
CA ALA A 102 34.54 9.36 -10.52
C ALA A 102 33.34 10.13 -9.93
N ILE A 103 32.15 9.97 -10.51
CA ILE A 103 30.91 10.57 -10.01
C ILE A 103 30.55 10.03 -8.62
N LEU A 104 30.63 8.71 -8.43
CA LEU A 104 30.38 8.08 -7.13
C LEU A 104 31.44 8.44 -6.08
N GLY A 105 32.60 8.97 -6.49
CA GLY A 105 33.66 9.46 -5.63
C GLY A 105 33.50 10.93 -5.20
N LEU A 106 32.48 11.64 -5.68
CA LEU A 106 32.20 13.01 -5.28
C LEU A 106 31.80 13.06 -3.80
N ALA A 107 32.30 14.07 -3.07
CA ALA A 107 32.21 14.13 -1.60
C ALA A 107 30.78 14.09 -1.03
N ASP A 108 29.78 14.57 -1.78
CA ASP A 108 28.39 14.60 -1.34
C ASP A 108 27.57 13.37 -1.81
N VAL A 109 28.19 12.43 -2.54
CA VAL A 109 27.56 11.18 -3.01
C VAL A 109 27.89 10.05 -2.05
N ILE A 110 26.87 9.48 -1.42
CA ILE A 110 27.05 8.38 -0.45
C ILE A 110 26.87 7.01 -1.13
N ASP A 111 25.98 6.92 -2.11
CA ASP A 111 25.66 5.66 -2.78
C ASP A 111 25.18 5.91 -4.21
N GLY A 112 25.09 4.85 -5.02
CA GLY A 112 24.40 4.87 -6.29
C GLY A 112 23.94 3.50 -6.75
N SER A 113 22.80 3.46 -7.43
CA SER A 113 22.17 2.25 -7.97
C SER A 113 21.82 2.46 -9.44
N LEU A 114 21.78 1.38 -10.23
CA LEU A 114 21.29 1.46 -11.60
C LEU A 114 19.84 1.96 -11.60
N ALA A 115 19.54 2.94 -12.43
CA ALA A 115 18.19 3.48 -12.61
C ALA A 115 17.52 2.93 -13.88
N GLU A 116 18.32 2.42 -14.82
CA GLU A 116 17.85 1.51 -15.86
C GLU A 116 17.87 0.08 -15.33
N ALA A 117 16.71 -0.55 -15.20
CA ALA A 117 16.65 -2.00 -15.29
C ALA A 117 16.75 -2.40 -16.77
N GLU A 118 17.44 -3.48 -17.07
CA GLU A 118 17.64 -3.96 -18.43
C GLU A 118 16.27 -4.32 -19.04
N PHE A 119 15.84 -3.58 -20.06
CA PHE A 119 14.55 -3.78 -20.71
C PHE A 119 14.52 -5.14 -21.45
N LYS A 120 13.79 -6.11 -20.90
CA LYS A 120 13.38 -7.32 -21.62
C LYS A 120 11.86 -7.28 -21.78
N PRO A 121 11.34 -6.98 -22.97
CA PRO A 121 9.90 -6.93 -23.19
C PRO A 121 9.36 -8.36 -23.16
N GLU A 122 8.77 -8.78 -22.04
CA GLU A 122 7.83 -9.90 -22.04
C GLU A 122 6.42 -9.35 -22.18
N ILE A 123 5.79 -9.66 -23.32
CA ILE A 123 4.39 -9.33 -23.58
C ILE A 123 3.55 -10.28 -22.72
N MET A 124 2.98 -9.80 -21.62
CA MET A 124 1.96 -10.57 -20.91
C MET A 124 0.71 -10.70 -21.79
N THR A 125 0.38 -11.94 -22.15
CA THR A 125 -0.91 -12.28 -22.75
C THR A 125 -2.02 -12.17 -21.69
N PRO A 126 -3.17 -11.56 -21.99
CA PRO A 126 -4.30 -11.54 -21.08
C PRO A 126 -4.78 -12.98 -20.84
N VAL A 127 -4.67 -13.46 -19.59
CA VAL A 127 -5.15 -14.78 -19.19
C VAL A 127 -6.67 -14.76 -19.16
N ARG A 128 -7.30 -15.44 -20.12
CA ARG A 128 -8.74 -15.74 -20.11
C ARG A 128 -8.99 -16.95 -19.22
N GLY A 129 -9.75 -16.78 -18.15
CA GLY A 129 -10.11 -17.90 -17.28
C GLY A 129 -10.94 -17.50 -16.08
N TYR A 130 -12.17 -17.01 -16.31
CA TYR A 130 -13.23 -17.04 -15.30
C TYR A 130 -14.57 -17.25 -16.00
N ASP A 131 -15.32 -18.26 -15.56
CA ASP A 131 -16.57 -18.76 -16.16
C ASP A 131 -17.84 -18.30 -15.40
N GLY A 132 -17.69 -17.30 -14.52
CA GLY A 132 -18.73 -16.31 -14.26
C GLY A 132 -19.98 -16.79 -13.54
N LEU A 133 -19.94 -16.85 -12.20
CA LEU A 133 -21.16 -16.91 -11.38
C LEU A 133 -21.09 -16.13 -10.04
N ASP A 134 -20.26 -15.08 -9.92
CA ASP A 134 -20.33 -14.19 -8.74
C ASP A 134 -20.07 -12.71 -9.10
N TYR A 135 -20.99 -11.84 -8.65
CA TYR A 135 -21.37 -10.59 -9.36
C TYR A 135 -21.34 -9.32 -8.49
N ASP A 136 -20.76 -9.38 -7.28
CA ASP A 136 -20.70 -8.20 -6.40
C ASP A 136 -19.25 -7.73 -6.17
N THR A 137 -18.94 -6.52 -6.64
CA THR A 137 -17.70 -5.80 -6.35
C THR A 137 -17.60 -5.36 -4.90
N ARG A 138 -18.72 -5.39 -4.17
CA ARG A 138 -18.73 -5.02 -2.77
C ARG A 138 -18.05 -6.12 -1.96
N LEU A 139 -16.84 -5.82 -1.47
CA LEU A 139 -16.65 -5.98 -0.02
C LEU A 139 -17.85 -5.29 0.62
N ASN A 140 -18.68 -5.95 1.44
CA ASN A 140 -19.93 -5.41 2.02
C ASN A 140 -19.85 -3.89 2.37
N ALA A 141 -20.00 -3.03 1.36
CA ALA A 141 -19.64 -1.60 1.45
C ALA A 141 -20.72 -0.84 2.21
N SER A 142 -21.86 -1.49 2.44
CA SER A 142 -22.86 -1.07 3.42
C SER A 142 -22.25 -0.75 4.78
N ASP A 143 -21.17 -1.42 5.16
CA ASP A 143 -20.62 -1.34 6.51
C ASP A 143 -19.55 -0.24 6.66
N LEU A 144 -19.01 0.29 5.55
CA LEU A 144 -18.23 1.55 5.53
C LEU A 144 -19.02 2.75 5.00
N SER A 145 -20.30 2.57 4.67
CA SER A 145 -21.13 3.69 4.19
C SER A 145 -21.22 4.87 5.17
N MET A 146 -20.81 4.67 6.43
CA MET A 146 -20.69 5.74 7.43
C MET A 146 -19.39 6.57 7.33
N PHE A 147 -18.39 6.12 6.57
CA PHE A 147 -17.12 6.81 6.32
C PHE A 147 -16.90 6.96 4.81
N PRO A 148 -17.70 7.79 4.13
CA PRO A 148 -17.75 7.83 2.69
C PRO A 148 -16.53 8.56 2.06
N GLY A 149 -15.66 9.16 2.87
CA GLY A 149 -14.52 9.96 2.43
C GLY A 149 -14.73 11.47 2.53
N SER A 150 -15.88 11.92 3.01
CA SER A 150 -16.24 13.35 3.09
C SER A 150 -15.53 14.12 4.21
N GLY A 151 -14.65 13.46 4.97
CA GLY A 151 -13.94 14.06 6.09
C GLY A 151 -12.74 13.23 6.53
N GLY A 152 -11.98 13.76 7.49
CA GLY A 152 -10.85 13.04 8.08
C GLY A 152 -9.57 13.03 7.24
N SER A 153 -9.47 13.88 6.21
CA SER A 153 -8.17 14.15 5.59
C SER A 153 -7.24 14.91 6.54
N ARG A 154 -5.94 14.87 6.25
CA ARG A 154 -4.93 15.65 6.97
C ARG A 154 -5.18 17.15 6.98
N SER A 155 -5.83 17.70 5.96
CA SER A 155 -6.18 19.12 5.86
C SER A 155 -7.50 19.46 6.56
N GLY A 156 -8.16 18.49 7.21
CA GLY A 156 -9.47 18.66 7.85
C GLY A 156 -10.66 18.60 6.89
N GLY A 157 -10.43 18.27 5.61
CA GLY A 157 -11.47 18.10 4.58
C GLY A 157 -11.66 16.65 4.13
N GLU A 158 -12.17 16.51 2.91
CA GLU A 158 -12.37 15.23 2.20
C GLU A 158 -11.07 14.46 2.02
N ILE A 159 -11.13 13.13 2.15
CA ILE A 159 -9.98 12.25 1.92
C ILE A 159 -9.46 12.45 0.50
N ARG A 160 -8.15 12.66 0.37
CA ARG A 160 -7.49 12.81 -0.92
C ARG A 160 -6.91 11.49 -1.39
N LEU A 161 -7.46 10.95 -2.47
CA LEU A 161 -7.01 9.70 -3.06
C LEU A 161 -6.22 9.94 -4.36
N GLY A 162 -4.96 9.51 -4.36
CA GLY A 162 -4.08 9.56 -5.52
C GLY A 162 -4.14 8.27 -6.33
N ILE A 163 -4.38 8.35 -7.63
CA ILE A 163 -4.30 7.23 -8.56
C ILE A 163 -3.08 7.43 -9.46
N ILE A 164 -2.09 6.55 -9.35
CA ILE A 164 -0.92 6.54 -10.23
C ILE A 164 -1.07 5.42 -11.26
N GLU A 165 -1.09 5.81 -12.54
CA GLU A 165 -1.31 4.91 -13.68
C GLU A 165 -0.36 5.25 -14.83
N THR A 166 -0.24 4.36 -15.82
CA THR A 166 0.58 4.58 -17.01
C THR A 166 -0.25 5.14 -18.15
N ILE A 167 0.26 6.14 -18.87
CA ILE A 167 -0.35 6.59 -20.13
C ILE A 167 0.44 6.08 -21.33
N SER A 168 -0.26 5.77 -22.41
CA SER A 168 0.39 5.56 -23.71
C SER A 168 0.85 6.90 -24.27
N LEU A 169 2.00 6.92 -24.95
CA LEU A 169 2.55 8.09 -25.66
C LEU A 169 1.58 8.65 -26.71
N SER A 170 0.63 7.83 -27.21
CA SER A 170 -0.44 8.27 -28.11
C SER A 170 -1.57 9.04 -27.43
N GLY A 171 -1.50 9.23 -26.10
CA GLY A 171 -2.55 9.86 -25.29
C GLY A 171 -3.83 9.04 -25.15
N SER A 172 -3.85 7.79 -25.65
CA SER A 172 -5.03 6.93 -25.67
C SER A 172 -5.46 6.37 -24.30
N ASN A 173 -4.85 6.85 -23.21
CA ASN A 173 -5.09 6.42 -21.84
C ASN A 173 -5.23 7.60 -20.85
N ALA A 174 -5.81 8.72 -21.25
CA ALA A 174 -6.16 9.77 -20.29
C ALA A 174 -7.43 9.40 -19.48
N LEU A 175 -7.54 9.91 -18.25
CA LEU A 175 -8.72 9.75 -17.41
C LEU A 175 -9.91 10.50 -18.03
N ALA A 176 -11.10 9.91 -18.04
CA ALA A 176 -12.31 10.54 -18.54
C ALA A 176 -12.93 11.44 -17.45
N CYS A 177 -12.32 12.59 -17.15
CA CYS A 177 -12.74 13.45 -16.03
C CYS A 177 -14.18 14.00 -16.15
N GLY A 178 -14.77 14.00 -17.35
CA GLY A 178 -16.17 14.39 -17.56
C GLY A 178 -17.19 13.30 -17.23
N HIS A 179 -16.77 12.11 -16.79
CA HIS A 179 -17.69 11.03 -16.43
C HIS A 179 -18.57 11.44 -15.24
N PRO A 180 -19.89 11.18 -15.26
CA PRO A 180 -20.81 11.56 -14.18
C PRO A 180 -20.38 11.03 -12.81
N GLY A 181 -19.78 9.84 -12.80
CA GLY A 181 -19.24 9.20 -11.61
C GLY A 181 -18.13 9.95 -10.87
N TRP A 182 -17.58 11.01 -11.46
CA TRP A 182 -16.61 11.91 -10.81
C TRP A 182 -17.23 13.21 -10.33
N LEU A 183 -18.52 13.42 -10.57
CA LEU A 183 -19.20 14.59 -10.06
C LEU A 183 -19.49 14.39 -8.57
N ASP A 184 -19.50 15.50 -7.85
CA ASP A 184 -19.93 15.55 -6.47
C ASP A 184 -21.44 15.31 -6.39
N SER A 185 -22.22 16.02 -7.20
CA SER A 185 -23.67 15.91 -7.32
C SER A 185 -24.13 16.02 -8.78
N SER A 186 -25.42 15.81 -9.05
CA SER A 186 -25.98 15.92 -10.40
C SER A 186 -25.71 17.30 -11.03
N GLY A 187 -24.85 17.35 -12.05
CA GLY A 187 -24.40 18.59 -12.69
C GLY A 187 -23.50 19.48 -11.81
N GLY A 188 -23.04 18.97 -10.67
CA GLY A 188 -22.16 19.65 -9.73
C GLY A 188 -20.70 19.71 -10.20
N PRO A 189 -19.78 20.20 -9.34
CA PRO A 189 -18.35 20.18 -9.63
C PRO A 189 -17.81 18.75 -9.70
N SER A 190 -16.67 18.57 -10.35
CA SER A 190 -15.96 17.28 -10.31
C SER A 190 -15.15 17.16 -9.02
N ARG A 191 -15.20 15.98 -8.40
CA ARG A 191 -14.31 15.53 -7.33
C ARG A 191 -12.90 15.15 -7.83
N MET A 192 -12.69 15.04 -9.15
CA MET A 192 -11.34 14.92 -9.70
C MET A 192 -10.65 16.28 -9.70
N VAL A 193 -9.97 16.60 -8.59
CA VAL A 193 -9.35 17.90 -8.32
C VAL A 193 -8.16 18.18 -9.25
N SER A 194 -7.34 17.16 -9.51
CA SER A 194 -6.13 17.32 -10.33
C SER A 194 -5.88 16.13 -11.23
N THR A 195 -5.42 16.43 -12.44
CA THR A 195 -4.77 15.44 -13.31
C THR A 195 -3.42 15.98 -13.71
N LYS A 196 -2.38 15.14 -13.61
CA LYS A 196 -1.00 15.51 -13.92
C LYS A 196 -0.33 14.41 -14.73
N VAL A 197 0.60 14.78 -15.59
CA VAL A 197 1.49 13.84 -16.29
C VAL A 197 2.89 14.04 -15.76
N CYS A 198 3.50 12.96 -15.29
CA CYS A 198 4.78 12.95 -14.61
C CYS A 198 5.84 12.26 -15.48
N THR A 199 6.98 12.92 -15.68
CA THR A 199 8.07 12.39 -16.51
C THR A 199 9.45 12.77 -15.99
N GLY A 200 10.34 11.78 -15.94
CA GLY A 200 11.77 11.95 -15.70
C GLY A 200 12.53 12.53 -16.89
N GLN A 201 11.94 12.56 -18.09
CA GLN A 201 12.65 13.02 -19.28
C GLN A 201 12.88 14.53 -19.29
N TRP A 202 12.00 15.31 -18.63
CA TRP A 202 11.96 16.77 -18.77
C TRP A 202 12.29 17.48 -17.44
N GLY A 203 13.38 17.07 -16.80
CA GLY A 203 13.83 17.65 -15.53
C GLY A 203 13.13 17.07 -14.30
N GLY A 204 12.39 15.96 -14.44
CA GLY A 204 11.75 15.27 -13.34
C GLY A 204 10.55 16.02 -12.75
N ILE A 205 9.61 16.43 -13.60
CA ILE A 205 8.45 17.25 -13.21
C ILE A 205 7.13 16.55 -13.53
N CYS A 206 6.08 16.96 -12.82
CA CYS A 206 4.71 16.74 -13.26
C CYS A 206 4.16 18.05 -13.84
N TYR A 207 3.50 17.97 -14.99
CA TYR A 207 2.80 19.10 -15.60
C TYR A 207 1.29 18.81 -15.62
N PRO A 208 0.44 19.85 -15.74
CA PRO A 208 -1.01 19.65 -15.85
C PRO A 208 -1.34 18.64 -16.94
N GLY A 209 -2.10 17.61 -16.56
CA GLY A 209 -2.60 16.59 -17.46
C GLY A 209 -3.77 17.08 -18.28
N TRP A 210 -4.26 16.20 -19.16
CA TRP A 210 -5.49 16.43 -19.90
C TRP A 210 -6.49 15.33 -19.61
N CYS A 211 -7.76 15.69 -19.67
CA CYS A 211 -8.86 14.75 -19.59
C CYS A 211 -9.14 14.17 -20.99
N ALA A 212 -9.42 12.87 -21.05
CA ALA A 212 -9.88 12.27 -22.29
C ALA A 212 -11.31 12.73 -22.59
N ASN A 213 -11.54 13.17 -23.84
CA ASN A 213 -12.88 13.46 -24.34
C ASN A 213 -13.60 12.19 -24.85
N SER A 214 -12.91 11.04 -24.97
CA SER A 214 -13.36 9.93 -25.82
C SER A 214 -13.71 8.63 -25.10
N GLN A 215 -14.62 7.91 -25.77
CA GLN A 215 -15.37 6.70 -25.43
C GLN A 215 -14.55 5.39 -25.31
N SER A 216 -13.32 5.39 -24.80
CA SER A 216 -12.56 4.15 -24.63
C SER A 216 -12.50 3.72 -23.16
N ALA A 217 -13.08 2.55 -22.88
CA ALA A 217 -12.79 1.74 -21.70
C ALA A 217 -11.29 1.63 -21.50
N ASN A 218 -10.78 2.23 -20.44
CA ASN A 218 -9.36 2.30 -20.18
C ASN A 218 -9.07 1.96 -18.71
N HIS A 219 -7.89 1.41 -18.46
CA HIS A 219 -7.52 0.82 -17.17
C HIS A 219 -7.68 1.83 -16.01
N GLN A 220 -7.24 3.07 -16.22
CA GLN A 220 -7.33 4.13 -15.22
C GLN A 220 -8.75 4.52 -14.82
N ASN A 221 -9.72 4.56 -15.73
CA ASN A 221 -11.12 4.81 -15.36
C ASN A 221 -11.66 3.69 -14.46
N LEU A 222 -11.29 2.44 -14.75
CA LEU A 222 -11.69 1.27 -13.96
C LEU A 222 -11.14 1.37 -12.54
N VAL A 223 -9.83 1.52 -12.43
CA VAL A 223 -9.12 1.61 -11.16
C VAL A 223 -9.67 2.75 -10.30
N SER A 224 -9.78 3.94 -10.88
CA SER A 224 -10.29 5.11 -10.16
C SER A 224 -11.75 4.92 -9.73
N SER A 225 -12.57 4.24 -10.54
CA SER A 225 -14.00 4.07 -10.26
C SER A 225 -14.23 3.13 -9.09
N ILE A 226 -13.47 2.04 -9.02
CA ILE A 226 -13.51 1.09 -7.92
C ILE A 226 -13.12 1.77 -6.60
N ALA A 227 -12.13 2.66 -6.64
CA ALA A 227 -11.64 3.30 -5.44
C ALA A 227 -12.57 4.41 -4.93
N MET A 228 -13.03 5.31 -5.80
CA MET A 228 -13.70 6.56 -5.38
C MET A 228 -14.86 7.04 -6.28
N GLY A 229 -15.22 6.28 -7.32
CA GLY A 229 -16.32 6.66 -8.20
C GLY A 229 -17.65 6.70 -7.46
N SER A 230 -18.56 7.64 -7.76
CA SER A 230 -19.88 7.67 -7.11
C SER A 230 -20.97 8.17 -8.05
N ILE A 231 -22.09 7.47 -8.02
CA ILE A 231 -23.35 7.94 -8.60
C ILE A 231 -24.48 7.97 -7.56
N GLU A 232 -24.13 7.93 -6.26
CA GLU A 232 -25.08 7.83 -5.16
C GLU A 232 -25.98 9.06 -4.99
N GLU A 233 -25.57 10.21 -5.51
CA GLU A 233 -26.33 11.47 -5.42
C GLU A 233 -27.08 11.83 -6.71
N GLY A 234 -27.31 10.85 -7.59
CA GLY A 234 -28.02 11.07 -8.85
C GLY A 234 -27.17 11.78 -9.91
N GLN A 235 -25.84 11.65 -9.83
CA GLN A 235 -24.91 12.13 -10.83
C GLN A 235 -25.22 11.52 -12.21
N ASP A 236 -25.60 10.24 -12.25
CA ASP A 236 -26.01 9.54 -13.47
C ASP A 236 -27.54 9.42 -13.57
N THR A 237 -28.13 10.10 -14.55
CA THR A 237 -29.58 10.15 -14.77
C THR A 237 -30.20 8.80 -15.14
N ASN A 238 -29.41 7.80 -15.55
CA ASN A 238 -29.92 6.45 -15.85
C ASN A 238 -30.19 5.64 -14.59
N PHE A 239 -29.65 6.07 -13.46
CA PHE A 239 -29.88 5.49 -12.15
C PHE A 239 -30.51 6.55 -11.27
N ALA A 240 -31.75 6.93 -11.61
CA ALA A 240 -32.49 7.95 -10.88
C ALA A 240 -32.73 7.55 -9.41
N GLY A 241 -32.65 8.54 -8.53
CA GLY A 241 -32.83 8.38 -7.09
C GLY A 241 -31.65 8.94 -6.30
N TYR A 242 -31.63 8.69 -5.00
CA TYR A 242 -30.55 9.04 -4.10
C TYR A 242 -30.24 7.85 -3.20
N GLY A 243 -28.98 7.43 -3.14
CA GLY A 243 -28.49 6.31 -2.33
C GLY A 243 -29.15 4.96 -2.64
N THR A 244 -29.70 4.77 -3.84
CA THR A 244 -30.38 3.52 -4.22
C THR A 244 -29.39 2.36 -4.30
N SER A 245 -29.87 1.13 -4.11
CA SER A 245 -29.01 -0.06 -4.21
C SER A 245 -28.29 -0.17 -5.57
N ALA A 246 -28.93 0.28 -6.65
CA ALA A 246 -28.35 0.28 -8.00
C ALA A 246 -27.24 1.33 -8.19
N GLN A 247 -27.39 2.51 -7.58
CA GLN A 247 -26.34 3.54 -7.56
C GLN A 247 -25.14 3.09 -6.72
N LYS A 248 -25.41 2.62 -5.50
CA LYS A 248 -24.40 2.09 -4.58
C LYS A 248 -23.61 0.91 -5.17
N SER A 249 -24.22 0.12 -6.07
CA SER A 249 -23.53 -1.08 -6.62
C SER A 249 -22.56 -0.70 -7.73
N ARG A 250 -22.66 0.53 -8.24
CA ARG A 250 -21.82 1.13 -9.28
C ARG A 250 -20.88 2.20 -8.74
N SER A 251 -20.90 2.41 -7.43
CA SER A 251 -20.03 3.35 -6.74
C SER A 251 -18.86 2.58 -6.13
N GLY A 252 -17.71 3.23 -6.08
CA GLY A 252 -16.50 2.74 -5.46
C GLY A 252 -16.57 2.76 -3.95
N ILE A 253 -15.48 2.36 -3.32
CA ILE A 253 -15.41 2.18 -1.87
C ILE A 253 -15.44 3.52 -1.10
N LEU A 254 -14.91 4.59 -1.71
CA LEU A 254 -14.75 5.91 -1.08
C LEU A 254 -15.49 6.99 -1.89
N PRO A 255 -16.84 6.96 -1.91
CA PRO A 255 -17.66 7.71 -2.85
C PRO A 255 -17.59 9.24 -2.73
N GLU A 256 -17.03 9.79 -1.65
CA GLU A 256 -16.97 11.24 -1.38
C GLU A 256 -15.52 11.76 -1.29
N ALA A 257 -14.54 10.99 -1.76
CA ALA A 257 -13.14 11.45 -1.79
C ALA A 257 -12.84 12.41 -2.96
N GLU A 258 -11.87 13.30 -2.71
CA GLU A 258 -11.17 14.07 -3.75
C GLU A 258 -10.19 13.16 -4.51
N GLY A 259 -10.26 13.17 -5.83
CA GLY A 259 -9.40 12.40 -6.71
C GLY A 259 -8.24 13.22 -7.27
N TYR A 260 -7.04 12.64 -7.19
CA TYR A 260 -5.82 13.15 -7.81
C TYR A 260 -5.27 12.09 -8.75
N TYR A 261 -5.12 12.40 -10.02
CA TYR A 261 -4.64 11.46 -11.03
C TYR A 261 -3.24 11.81 -11.51
N TYR A 262 -2.31 10.86 -11.42
CA TYR A 262 -0.92 11.00 -11.85
C TYR A 262 -0.61 9.97 -12.94
N ALA A 263 -0.57 10.46 -14.16
CA ALA A 263 -0.17 9.70 -15.34
C ALA A 263 1.36 9.63 -15.45
N MET A 264 1.94 8.45 -15.34
CA MET A 264 3.34 8.24 -15.70
C MET A 264 3.46 8.24 -17.23
N TYR A 265 4.33 9.11 -17.75
CA TYR A 265 4.53 9.28 -19.20
C TYR A 265 5.03 8.00 -19.89
N SER A 266 5.79 7.20 -19.15
CA SER A 266 6.17 5.84 -19.51
C SER A 266 6.03 4.90 -18.31
N THR A 267 6.33 3.62 -18.49
CA THR A 267 6.46 2.65 -17.38
C THR A 267 7.76 2.81 -16.58
N SER A 268 8.34 4.00 -16.56
CA SER A 268 9.61 4.29 -15.91
C SER A 268 9.44 4.39 -14.40
N LEU A 269 10.31 3.72 -13.65
CA LEU A 269 10.32 3.83 -12.19
C LEU A 269 10.71 5.24 -11.70
N CYS A 270 11.42 6.01 -12.54
CA CYS A 270 11.67 7.42 -12.27
C CYS A 270 10.39 8.24 -12.40
N ASP A 271 9.51 7.94 -13.37
CA ASP A 271 8.21 8.60 -13.52
C ASP A 271 7.31 8.28 -12.30
N LEU A 272 7.38 7.05 -11.80
CA LEU A 272 6.72 6.64 -10.55
C LEU A 272 7.22 7.45 -9.36
N ALA A 273 8.54 7.56 -9.17
CA ALA A 273 9.13 8.33 -8.09
C ALA A 273 8.67 9.81 -8.11
N ILE A 274 8.60 10.39 -9.31
CA ILE A 274 8.13 11.77 -9.51
C ILE A 274 6.62 11.89 -9.20
N ALA A 275 5.81 10.93 -9.65
CA ALA A 275 4.37 10.90 -9.36
C ALA A 275 4.08 10.78 -7.86
N VAL A 276 4.81 9.92 -7.14
CA VAL A 276 4.69 9.81 -5.68
C VAL A 276 5.11 11.12 -5.00
N GLN A 277 6.22 11.72 -5.43
CA GLN A 277 6.67 13.00 -4.90
C GLN A 277 5.62 14.09 -5.09
N GLU A 278 5.00 14.18 -6.27
CA GLU A 278 3.95 15.15 -6.54
C GLU A 278 2.68 14.88 -5.71
N ALA A 279 2.30 13.61 -5.53
CA ALA A 279 1.20 13.24 -4.64
C ALA A 279 1.44 13.66 -3.18
N VAL A 280 2.67 13.55 -2.69
CA VAL A 280 3.04 14.06 -1.35
C VAL A 280 2.91 15.59 -1.27
N ALA A 281 3.31 16.31 -2.33
CA ALA A 281 3.15 17.76 -2.41
C ALA A 281 1.68 18.19 -2.43
N ASP A 282 0.83 17.47 -3.16
CA ASP A 282 -0.60 17.77 -3.33
C ASP A 282 -1.46 17.48 -2.10
N GLY A 283 -0.90 16.85 -1.07
CA GLY A 283 -1.71 16.53 0.09
C GLY A 283 -2.49 15.22 -0.04
N VAL A 284 -2.15 14.31 -0.97
CA VAL A 284 -2.76 12.96 -1.08
C VAL A 284 -2.61 12.13 0.20
N ASP A 285 -3.69 11.56 0.73
CA ASP A 285 -3.69 10.73 1.94
C ASP A 285 -3.33 9.27 1.67
N VAL A 286 -3.86 8.74 0.56
CA VAL A 286 -3.65 7.35 0.12
C VAL A 286 -3.33 7.35 -1.37
N ILE A 287 -2.28 6.64 -1.76
CA ILE A 287 -1.90 6.42 -3.15
C ILE A 287 -2.28 4.99 -3.54
N ASN A 288 -3.00 4.84 -4.64
CA ASN A 288 -3.17 3.58 -5.35
C ASN A 288 -2.25 3.54 -6.58
N ILE A 289 -1.45 2.49 -6.69
CA ILE A 289 -0.68 2.15 -7.89
C ILE A 289 -1.25 0.84 -8.42
N SER A 290 -2.01 0.88 -9.51
CA SER A 290 -2.56 -0.32 -10.14
C SER A 290 -1.86 -0.70 -11.43
N ALA A 291 -1.06 0.21 -12.00
CA ALA A 291 -0.23 -0.08 -13.16
C ALA A 291 0.92 -1.04 -12.84
N GLY A 292 1.27 -1.86 -13.84
CA GLY A 292 2.51 -2.62 -13.83
C GLY A 292 3.68 -1.68 -14.13
N ALA A 293 4.69 -1.68 -13.26
CA ALA A 293 6.04 -1.23 -13.62
C ALA A 293 6.84 -2.36 -14.30
N ASP A 294 6.18 -3.50 -14.55
CA ASP A 294 6.73 -4.80 -15.00
C ASP A 294 7.44 -4.78 -16.37
N LEU A 295 7.57 -3.63 -17.05
CA LEU A 295 8.22 -3.55 -18.36
C LEU A 295 9.74 -3.33 -18.28
N ILE A 296 10.31 -3.16 -17.09
CA ILE A 296 11.74 -2.91 -16.94
C ILE A 296 12.35 -4.03 -16.09
N GLY A 297 12.90 -5.05 -16.75
CA GLY A 297 13.74 -6.09 -16.15
C GLY A 297 13.17 -6.71 -14.88
N ASP A 298 12.48 -7.83 -15.03
CA ASP A 298 11.76 -8.55 -13.98
C ASP A 298 12.56 -8.80 -12.67
N ASP A 299 12.66 -7.81 -11.78
CA ASP A 299 13.23 -7.95 -10.44
C ASP A 299 12.13 -8.25 -9.41
N THR A 300 11.25 -9.14 -9.83
CA THR A 300 10.18 -9.69 -9.02
C THR A 300 10.75 -10.33 -7.77
N CYS A 301 10.23 -9.93 -6.62
CA CYS A 301 10.69 -10.39 -5.31
C CYS A 301 12.19 -10.19 -5.05
N ASN A 302 12.83 -9.21 -5.70
CA ASN A 302 14.19 -8.81 -5.36
C ASN A 302 14.17 -7.68 -4.31
N PRO A 303 14.34 -7.98 -3.01
CA PRO A 303 14.34 -6.99 -1.94
C PRO A 303 15.41 -5.90 -2.05
N LEU A 304 16.50 -6.12 -2.79
CA LEU A 304 17.55 -5.11 -3.02
C LEU A 304 17.25 -4.22 -4.23
N PHE A 305 16.18 -4.49 -4.98
CA PHE A 305 15.87 -3.69 -6.15
C PHE A 305 15.40 -2.29 -5.73
N ASN A 306 16.07 -1.28 -6.27
CA ASN A 306 15.83 0.12 -5.97
C ASN A 306 16.23 1.02 -7.15
N ALA A 307 15.49 0.90 -8.25
CA ALA A 307 15.69 1.76 -9.39
C ALA A 307 15.09 3.14 -9.13
N CYS A 308 15.80 4.19 -9.54
CA CYS A 308 15.39 5.60 -9.39
C CYS A 308 15.13 6.04 -7.93
N GLY A 309 15.64 5.33 -6.93
CA GLY A 309 15.43 5.66 -5.52
C GLY A 309 13.98 5.50 -5.05
N VAL A 310 13.19 4.65 -5.72
CA VAL A 310 11.78 4.46 -5.41
C VAL A 310 11.57 3.94 -3.98
N ASN A 311 12.48 3.16 -3.41
CA ASN A 311 12.36 2.68 -2.03
C ASN A 311 12.41 3.85 -1.03
N GLU A 312 13.38 4.75 -1.19
CA GLU A 312 13.54 5.94 -0.35
C GLU A 312 12.36 6.91 -0.55
N ILE A 313 11.87 7.06 -1.78
CA ILE A 313 10.72 7.91 -2.10
C ILE A 313 9.45 7.40 -1.41
N LEU A 314 9.20 6.09 -1.47
CA LEU A 314 8.04 5.47 -0.82
C LEU A 314 8.16 5.54 0.71
N LYS A 315 9.36 5.36 1.25
CA LYS A 315 9.63 5.55 2.69
C LYS A 315 9.37 7.00 3.12
N ALA A 316 9.84 7.97 2.35
CA ALA A 316 9.61 9.38 2.62
C ALA A 316 8.13 9.77 2.49
N ALA A 317 7.39 9.18 1.54
CA ALA A 317 5.94 9.34 1.42
C ALA A 317 5.21 8.79 2.66
N LEU A 318 5.58 7.59 3.12
CA LEU A 318 5.06 7.01 4.37
C LEU A 318 5.37 7.89 5.57
N ASP A 319 6.59 8.43 5.67
CA ASP A 319 6.97 9.38 6.72
C ASP A 319 6.14 10.66 6.68
N ALA A 320 5.79 11.15 5.48
CA ALA A 320 4.93 12.30 5.25
C ALA A 320 3.42 12.03 5.47
N GLY A 321 3.06 10.83 5.94
CA GLY A 321 1.68 10.45 6.24
C GLY A 321 0.86 10.02 5.02
N VAL A 322 1.52 9.56 3.96
CA VAL A 322 0.89 9.04 2.74
C VAL A 322 1.03 7.52 2.67
N LEU A 323 -0.09 6.80 2.68
CA LEU A 323 -0.08 5.33 2.58
C LEU A 323 -0.10 4.91 1.11
N THR A 324 0.86 4.07 0.70
CA THR A 324 0.91 3.52 -0.66
C THR A 324 0.35 2.10 -0.71
N ILE A 325 -0.61 1.90 -1.62
CA ILE A 325 -1.21 0.61 -1.96
C ILE A 325 -0.79 0.25 -3.39
N LYS A 326 -0.32 -0.97 -3.62
CA LYS A 326 0.13 -1.43 -4.93
C LYS A 326 -0.47 -2.80 -5.27
N SER A 327 -0.91 -2.97 -6.51
CA SER A 327 -1.28 -4.28 -7.05
C SER A 327 -0.10 -5.26 -7.00
N ALA A 328 -0.30 -6.47 -6.46
CA ALA A 328 0.80 -7.43 -6.31
C ALA A 328 1.39 -7.88 -7.66
N GLY A 329 0.60 -7.86 -8.75
CA GLY A 329 1.01 -8.31 -10.08
C GLY A 329 0.09 -9.42 -10.60
N ASN A 330 0.06 -9.61 -11.92
CA ASN A 330 -0.87 -10.52 -12.60
C ASN A 330 -0.20 -11.81 -13.14
N ARG A 331 0.74 -12.37 -12.38
CA ARG A 331 1.68 -13.41 -12.84
C ARG A 331 1.40 -14.84 -12.39
N SER A 332 0.27 -15.10 -11.74
CA SER A 332 -0.17 -16.43 -11.28
C SER A 332 0.84 -17.10 -10.34
N TYR A 333 0.57 -17.16 -9.05
CA TYR A 333 1.49 -17.81 -8.10
C TYR A 333 1.71 -19.31 -8.43
N VAL A 334 2.97 -19.68 -8.71
CA VAL A 334 3.39 -21.05 -9.07
C VAL A 334 4.30 -21.71 -8.01
N GLY A 335 4.25 -21.23 -6.76
CA GLY A 335 5.03 -21.77 -5.65
C GLY A 335 6.39 -21.07 -5.42
N THR A 336 6.73 -20.10 -6.24
CA THR A 336 7.83 -19.16 -6.00
C THR A 336 7.28 -17.74 -5.93
N CYS A 337 7.95 -16.89 -5.16
CA CYS A 337 7.58 -15.50 -5.07
C CYS A 337 7.55 -14.83 -6.45
N ASN A 338 6.41 -14.24 -6.80
CA ASN A 338 6.22 -13.52 -8.07
C ASN A 338 5.61 -12.11 -7.93
N VAL A 339 5.73 -11.49 -6.75
CA VAL A 339 5.23 -10.14 -6.43
C VAL A 339 6.05 -9.05 -7.15
N SER A 340 5.35 -8.22 -7.93
CA SER A 340 5.91 -7.12 -8.72
C SER A 340 6.48 -5.98 -7.85
N TYR A 341 7.50 -5.30 -8.35
CA TYR A 341 8.01 -4.07 -7.74
C TYR A 341 7.07 -2.87 -8.04
N PRO A 342 6.88 -1.92 -7.09
CA PRO A 342 7.40 -1.89 -5.72
C PRO A 342 6.44 -2.51 -4.69
N ALA A 343 5.55 -3.43 -5.08
CA ALA A 343 4.57 -4.01 -4.15
C ALA A 343 5.26 -4.76 -3.01
N HIS A 344 6.38 -5.43 -3.29
CA HIS A 344 7.16 -6.16 -2.31
C HIS A 344 8.00 -5.27 -1.37
N GLN A 345 7.84 -3.94 -1.39
CA GLN A 345 8.51 -3.06 -0.44
C GLN A 345 7.79 -3.04 0.93
N PRO A 346 8.53 -3.05 2.06
CA PRO A 346 7.97 -2.97 3.41
C PRO A 346 7.01 -1.79 3.64
N THR A 347 7.28 -0.68 2.96
CA THR A 347 6.53 0.58 3.04
C THR A 347 5.26 0.60 2.19
N VAL A 348 4.96 -0.48 1.48
CA VAL A 348 3.82 -0.61 0.57
C VAL A 348 2.90 -1.73 1.03
N VAL A 349 1.59 -1.49 0.91
CA VAL A 349 0.56 -2.53 1.05
C VAL A 349 0.40 -3.22 -0.30
N ALA A 350 1.04 -4.38 -0.48
CA ALA A 350 0.79 -5.24 -1.64
C ALA A 350 -0.57 -5.93 -1.54
N VAL A 351 -1.35 -5.80 -2.61
CA VAL A 351 -2.70 -6.37 -2.68
C VAL A 351 -2.78 -7.43 -3.77
N THR A 352 -3.04 -8.67 -3.37
CA THR A 352 -3.33 -9.74 -4.31
C THR A 352 -4.84 -9.83 -4.60
N GLY A 353 -5.19 -10.61 -5.62
CA GLY A 353 -6.55 -10.81 -6.08
C GLY A 353 -7.14 -12.11 -5.57
N VAL A 354 -8.34 -12.05 -4.98
CA VAL A 354 -9.15 -13.23 -4.66
C VAL A 354 -10.45 -13.21 -5.42
N ASN A 355 -10.89 -14.39 -5.85
CA ASN A 355 -12.16 -14.57 -6.54
C ASN A 355 -13.34 -14.19 -5.63
N ASN A 356 -14.39 -13.63 -6.22
CA ASN A 356 -15.58 -13.16 -5.51
C ASN A 356 -16.54 -14.29 -5.12
N GLY A 357 -16.13 -15.56 -5.22
CA GLY A 357 -16.91 -16.74 -4.81
C GLY A 357 -17.51 -16.57 -3.42
N TYR A 358 -18.75 -16.10 -3.36
CA TYR A 358 -19.52 -15.77 -2.17
C TYR A 358 -20.72 -16.71 -2.13
N GLN A 359 -20.52 -17.88 -1.53
CA GLN A 359 -21.64 -18.69 -1.04
C GLN A 359 -21.73 -18.58 0.49
N PRO A 360 -22.61 -17.72 1.05
CA PRO A 360 -23.00 -17.81 2.45
C PRO A 360 -24.16 -18.81 2.62
N PRO A 361 -24.29 -19.56 3.73
CA PRO A 361 -23.30 -20.00 4.71
C PRO A 361 -23.23 -21.54 4.67
N ILE A 362 -22.52 -22.12 3.71
CA ILE A 362 -22.27 -23.57 3.71
C ILE A 362 -20.77 -23.77 3.85
N SER A 363 -20.35 -24.04 5.09
CA SER A 363 -19.03 -24.56 5.45
C SER A 363 -17.87 -24.02 4.61
N TYR A 364 -17.36 -22.85 4.99
CA TYR A 364 -16.06 -22.32 4.57
C TYR A 364 -14.90 -23.34 4.71
N GLU A 365 -15.10 -24.44 5.42
CA GLU A 365 -14.08 -25.45 5.74
C GLU A 365 -13.87 -26.56 4.70
N LYS A 366 -14.74 -26.74 3.69
CA LYS A 366 -14.73 -28.02 2.92
C LYS A 366 -14.36 -27.96 1.43
N ASP A 367 -14.68 -26.90 0.68
CA ASP A 367 -14.64 -26.96 -0.80
C ASP A 367 -13.71 -25.94 -1.49
N TYR A 368 -12.83 -25.26 -0.75
CA TYR A 368 -11.98 -24.20 -1.30
C TYR A 368 -10.52 -24.50 -1.75
N PRO A 369 -10.00 -25.75 -1.83
CA PRO A 369 -8.59 -26.06 -2.20
C PRO A 369 -7.97 -25.29 -3.37
N ASP A 370 -8.71 -25.00 -4.43
CA ASP A 370 -8.12 -24.64 -5.73
C ASP A 370 -8.64 -23.36 -6.40
N THR A 371 -9.64 -22.70 -5.84
CA THR A 371 -10.41 -21.65 -6.57
C THR A 371 -10.34 -20.26 -5.95
N ILE A 372 -9.72 -20.09 -4.77
CA ILE A 372 -9.61 -18.79 -4.07
C ILE A 372 -8.62 -17.86 -4.77
N PHE A 373 -7.48 -18.40 -5.21
CA PHE A 373 -6.51 -17.64 -5.97
C PHE A 373 -6.99 -17.58 -7.41
N SER A 374 -7.14 -16.37 -7.95
CA SER A 374 -7.13 -16.28 -9.40
C SER A 374 -5.80 -16.87 -9.85
N GLY A 375 -5.81 -17.69 -10.91
CA GLY A 375 -4.58 -18.07 -11.61
C GLY A 375 -3.95 -16.85 -12.31
N SER A 376 -3.96 -15.70 -11.66
CA SER A 376 -3.55 -14.38 -12.13
C SER A 376 -2.88 -13.64 -10.96
N GLY A 377 -3.28 -13.79 -9.70
CA GLY A 377 -2.63 -13.09 -8.59
C GLY A 377 -1.13 -13.43 -8.44
N ALA A 378 -0.30 -12.43 -8.20
CA ALA A 378 1.05 -12.61 -7.69
C ALA A 378 1.05 -12.76 -6.16
N ALA A 379 1.97 -13.58 -5.64
CA ALA A 379 2.10 -13.91 -4.24
C ALA A 379 3.49 -14.51 -3.94
N GLY A 380 3.69 -14.88 -2.68
CA GLY A 380 4.82 -15.66 -2.20
C GLY A 380 5.63 -14.94 -1.14
N ALA A 381 6.58 -15.69 -0.61
CA ALA A 381 7.58 -15.21 0.33
C ALA A 381 8.98 -15.43 -0.24
N ILE A 382 9.93 -14.67 0.27
CA ILE A 382 11.36 -14.94 0.03
C ILE A 382 12.03 -15.31 1.34
N GLU A 383 13.08 -16.11 1.24
CA GLU A 383 13.94 -16.39 2.38
C GLU A 383 14.88 -15.20 2.61
N VAL A 384 14.88 -14.65 3.82
CA VAL A 384 15.76 -13.55 4.24
C VAL A 384 16.53 -13.93 5.50
N VAL A 385 17.67 -13.28 5.69
CA VAL A 385 18.47 -13.43 6.92
C VAL A 385 18.01 -12.38 7.92
N ALA A 386 17.51 -12.78 9.08
CA ALA A 386 17.14 -11.89 10.19
C ALA A 386 18.37 -11.36 10.95
N LEU A 387 18.19 -10.36 11.84
CA LEU A 387 19.30 -9.78 12.63
C LEU A 387 20.05 -10.78 13.51
N ASP A 388 19.43 -11.89 13.89
CA ASP A 388 20.09 -12.98 14.63
C ASP A 388 20.77 -14.02 13.73
N PHE A 389 20.88 -13.72 12.43
CA PHE A 389 21.42 -14.59 11.39
C PHE A 389 20.61 -15.87 11.14
N SER A 390 19.37 -15.97 11.62
CA SER A 390 18.45 -17.03 11.22
C SER A 390 17.84 -16.76 9.85
N TRP A 391 17.53 -17.83 9.11
CA TRP A 391 16.82 -17.77 7.82
C TRP A 391 15.32 -17.84 8.04
N VAL A 392 14.59 -16.97 7.35
CA VAL A 392 13.18 -16.72 7.66
C VAL A 392 12.39 -16.34 6.40
N ASP A 393 11.16 -16.85 6.26
CA ASP A 393 10.29 -16.55 5.11
C ASP A 393 9.51 -15.26 5.28
N HIS A 394 9.83 -14.24 4.47
CA HIS A 394 9.17 -12.94 4.48
C HIS A 394 8.06 -12.85 3.42
N PRO A 395 6.76 -12.85 3.81
CA PRO A 395 5.65 -12.70 2.88
C PRO A 395 5.49 -11.23 2.45
N PHE A 396 5.37 -10.98 1.14
CA PHE A 396 5.21 -9.62 0.62
C PHE A 396 3.77 -9.16 0.53
N VAL A 397 2.86 -10.05 0.13
CA VAL A 397 1.42 -9.73 0.06
C VAL A 397 0.94 -9.37 1.45
N ALA A 398 0.34 -8.19 1.57
CA ALA A 398 -0.22 -7.71 2.83
C ALA A 398 -1.70 -8.09 2.95
N LEU A 399 -2.46 -7.95 1.87
CA LEU A 399 -3.90 -8.21 1.85
C LEU A 399 -4.33 -8.82 0.53
N ALA A 400 -5.50 -9.44 0.55
CA ALA A 400 -6.23 -9.84 -0.63
C ALA A 400 -7.52 -9.02 -0.76
N ALA A 401 -7.97 -8.76 -1.98
CA ALA A 401 -9.27 -8.15 -2.23
C ALA A 401 -9.91 -8.72 -3.51
N PRO A 402 -11.23 -8.54 -3.69
CA PRO A 402 -11.93 -8.78 -4.95
C PRO A 402 -11.13 -8.33 -6.17
N PHE A 403 -10.78 -9.27 -7.05
CA PHE A 403 -9.98 -8.97 -8.26
C PHE A 403 -10.82 -8.80 -9.52
N VAL A 404 -12.10 -9.16 -9.46
CA VAL A 404 -13.08 -8.97 -10.54
C VAL A 404 -13.96 -7.80 -10.16
N ALA A 405 -14.14 -6.89 -11.10
CA ALA A 405 -15.16 -5.87 -11.02
C ALA A 405 -16.17 -5.98 -12.17
N GLU A 406 -17.45 -5.88 -11.84
CA GLU A 406 -18.55 -5.93 -12.81
C GLU A 406 -19.11 -4.54 -13.10
N TYR A 407 -19.38 -3.77 -12.04
CA TYR A 407 -19.88 -2.41 -12.14
C TYR A 407 -18.73 -1.43 -12.07
N MET A 408 -18.44 -0.80 -13.20
CA MET A 408 -17.27 0.07 -13.36
C MET A 408 -17.56 1.15 -14.41
N PHE A 409 -16.88 2.28 -14.28
CA PHE A 409 -17.00 3.40 -15.21
C PHE A 409 -16.11 3.16 -16.43
N LEU A 410 -16.69 2.55 -17.47
CA LEU A 410 -15.97 2.23 -18.70
C LEU A 410 -15.96 3.41 -19.70
N TYR A 411 -17.04 4.19 -19.78
CA TYR A 411 -17.23 5.12 -20.89
C TYR A 411 -17.80 6.47 -20.45
N PRO A 412 -17.28 7.61 -20.94
CA PRO A 412 -17.79 8.95 -20.62
C PRO A 412 -19.22 9.23 -21.08
N GLU A 413 -19.68 8.60 -22.17
CA GLU A 413 -20.97 8.94 -22.82
C GLU A 413 -21.94 7.76 -22.94
N THR A 414 -21.43 6.53 -23.02
CA THR A 414 -22.27 5.34 -23.06
C THR A 414 -22.46 4.80 -21.66
N TYR A 415 -23.65 5.06 -21.11
CA TYR A 415 -24.27 4.50 -19.92
C TYR A 415 -24.40 2.96 -19.91
N LEU A 416 -23.57 2.26 -20.68
CA LEU A 416 -23.46 0.81 -20.73
C LEU A 416 -22.69 0.34 -19.50
N TYR A 417 -23.31 0.48 -18.33
CA TYR A 417 -23.13 -0.54 -17.31
C TYR A 417 -23.65 -1.83 -17.93
N PRO A 418 -22.88 -2.93 -17.97
CA PRO A 418 -23.32 -4.15 -18.63
C PRO A 418 -24.71 -4.56 -18.10
N THR A 419 -25.75 -4.34 -18.91
CA THR A 419 -27.13 -4.65 -18.56
C THR A 419 -27.35 -6.13 -18.83
N GLY A 420 -26.94 -6.97 -17.89
CA GLY A 420 -27.36 -8.38 -17.85
C GLY A 420 -26.80 -9.30 -18.93
N VAL A 421 -25.76 -8.90 -19.66
CA VAL A 421 -24.93 -9.84 -20.42
C VAL A 421 -23.63 -10.00 -19.63
N PRO A 422 -23.28 -11.22 -19.17
CA PRO A 422 -21.96 -11.49 -18.60
C PRO A 422 -20.95 -11.05 -19.64
N LEU A 423 -20.26 -9.95 -19.40
CA LEU A 423 -19.17 -9.59 -20.26
C LEU A 423 -18.16 -10.73 -20.13
N LEU A 424 -17.90 -11.42 -21.23
CA LEU A 424 -16.63 -12.11 -21.49
C LEU A 424 -15.39 -11.19 -21.31
N ASN A 425 -15.62 -9.92 -20.94
CA ASN A 425 -14.66 -8.83 -20.68
C ASN A 425 -14.81 -8.23 -19.26
N ALA A 426 -15.30 -8.96 -18.25
CA ALA A 426 -15.11 -8.51 -16.87
C ALA A 426 -13.60 -8.28 -16.66
N SER A 427 -13.21 -7.06 -16.28
CA SER A 427 -11.79 -6.78 -16.08
C SER A 427 -11.37 -7.41 -14.77
N ALA A 428 -10.38 -8.29 -14.86
CA ALA A 428 -9.91 -9.10 -13.76
C ALA A 428 -8.42 -8.87 -13.57
N GLY A 429 -8.00 -8.60 -12.33
CA GLY A 429 -6.59 -8.44 -12.00
C GLY A 429 -6.37 -7.90 -10.60
N THR A 430 -5.14 -8.06 -10.10
CA THR A 430 -4.70 -7.39 -8.86
C THR A 430 -4.79 -5.87 -8.97
N SER A 431 -4.80 -5.33 -10.19
CA SER A 431 -5.08 -3.91 -10.46
C SER A 431 -6.50 -3.48 -10.11
N MET A 432 -7.45 -4.40 -9.99
CA MET A 432 -8.81 -4.12 -9.51
C MET A 432 -8.94 -4.37 -8.00
N ALA A 433 -8.10 -5.23 -7.43
CA ALA A 433 -8.05 -5.48 -5.99
C ALA A 433 -7.39 -4.34 -5.21
N ALA A 434 -6.29 -3.78 -5.72
CA ALA A 434 -5.59 -2.65 -5.10
C ALA A 434 -6.49 -1.42 -4.84
N PRO A 435 -7.32 -0.92 -5.78
CA PRO A 435 -8.16 0.25 -5.56
C PRO A 435 -9.26 0.00 -4.52
N VAL A 436 -9.70 -1.26 -4.36
CA VAL A 436 -10.61 -1.63 -3.25
C VAL A 436 -9.95 -1.37 -1.91
N VAL A 437 -8.70 -1.83 -1.74
CA VAL A 437 -7.93 -1.61 -0.50
C VAL A 437 -7.56 -0.14 -0.31
N ALA A 438 -7.31 0.60 -1.39
CA ALA A 438 -7.02 2.03 -1.33
C ALA A 438 -8.23 2.85 -0.86
N GLY A 439 -9.42 2.62 -1.44
CA GLY A 439 -10.65 3.25 -0.95
C GLY A 439 -10.95 2.84 0.49
N PHE A 440 -10.75 1.57 0.84
CA PHE A 440 -10.86 1.07 2.21
C PHE A 440 -9.91 1.79 3.18
N ALA A 441 -8.65 1.98 2.80
CA ALA A 441 -7.69 2.71 3.62
C ALA A 441 -8.09 4.18 3.80
N GLY A 442 -8.67 4.82 2.78
CA GLY A 442 -9.21 6.18 2.92
C GLY A 442 -10.38 6.24 3.92
N ALA A 443 -11.33 5.31 3.83
CA ALA A 443 -12.44 5.22 4.78
C ALA A 443 -11.96 4.91 6.21
N MET A 444 -10.96 4.03 6.36
CA MET A 444 -10.32 3.73 7.64
C MET A 444 -9.65 4.99 8.22
N ARG A 445 -9.00 5.80 7.39
CA ARG A 445 -8.39 7.06 7.84
C ARG A 445 -9.45 8.00 8.42
N GLN A 446 -10.57 8.17 7.71
CA GLN A 446 -11.69 8.96 8.21
C GLN A 446 -12.16 8.41 9.57
N ALA A 447 -12.41 7.11 9.65
CA ALA A 447 -12.85 6.48 10.90
C ALA A 447 -11.86 6.73 12.06
N LEU A 448 -10.56 6.48 11.85
CA LEU A 448 -9.54 6.71 12.87
C LEU A 448 -9.55 8.15 13.39
N ASN A 449 -9.62 9.13 12.49
CA ASN A 449 -9.64 10.54 12.86
C ASN A 449 -10.96 10.93 13.57
N ASP A 450 -12.11 10.42 13.13
CA ASP A 450 -13.41 10.66 13.77
C ASP A 450 -13.46 10.13 15.21
N TYR A 451 -12.68 9.07 15.51
CA TYR A 451 -12.54 8.50 16.86
C TYR A 451 -11.33 9.02 17.65
N GLY A 452 -10.59 9.99 17.12
CA GLY A 452 -9.45 10.60 17.80
C GLY A 452 -8.19 9.74 17.83
N PHE A 453 -8.10 8.69 17.01
CA PHE A 453 -6.84 8.02 16.72
C PHE A 453 -6.01 8.86 15.73
N ASP A 454 -4.69 8.65 15.73
CA ASP A 454 -3.81 9.31 14.77
C ASP A 454 -3.89 8.64 13.39
N GLY A 455 -4.95 8.94 12.63
CA GLY A 455 -5.11 8.51 11.24
C GLY A 455 -4.15 9.22 10.27
N ASN A 456 -3.43 10.25 10.73
CA ASN A 456 -2.46 10.98 9.92
C ASN A 456 -1.08 10.31 9.87
N ASP A 457 -0.76 9.43 10.81
CA ASP A 457 0.37 8.53 10.68
C ASP A 457 0.01 7.36 9.75
N ALA A 458 0.61 7.34 8.55
CA ALA A 458 0.37 6.30 7.56
C ALA A 458 0.73 4.89 8.04
N ARG A 459 1.59 4.73 9.05
CA ARG A 459 1.90 3.41 9.64
C ARG A 459 0.80 2.95 10.57
N THR A 460 0.24 3.87 11.36
CA THR A 460 -0.97 3.61 12.16
C THR A 460 -2.11 3.25 11.23
N LEU A 461 -2.29 3.99 10.12
CA LEU A 461 -3.28 3.63 9.11
C LEU A 461 -3.01 2.23 8.54
N MET A 462 -1.77 1.96 8.11
CA MET A 462 -1.37 0.67 7.52
C MET A 462 -1.65 -0.52 8.45
N VAL A 463 -1.28 -0.44 9.73
CA VAL A 463 -1.51 -1.55 10.67
C VAL A 463 -3.00 -1.76 10.96
N ASN A 464 -3.81 -0.70 10.95
CA ASN A 464 -5.27 -0.80 11.06
C ASN A 464 -5.90 -1.37 9.78
N THR A 465 -5.36 -1.07 8.60
CA THR A 465 -5.72 -1.73 7.35
C THR A 465 -5.42 -3.24 7.42
N PHE A 466 -4.27 -3.64 7.97
CA PHE A 466 -3.91 -5.06 8.17
C PHE A 466 -4.81 -5.79 9.17
N LEU A 467 -5.18 -5.10 10.27
CA LEU A 467 -6.01 -5.63 11.33
C LEU A 467 -7.37 -6.15 10.83
N LEU A 468 -7.89 -5.55 9.75
CA LEU A 468 -9.14 -5.93 9.10
C LEU A 468 -8.99 -7.02 8.03
N GLY A 469 -7.81 -7.63 7.89
CA GLY A 469 -7.62 -8.86 7.12
C GLY A 469 -8.19 -10.09 7.83
N ASP A 470 -8.96 -10.92 7.14
CA ASP A 470 -9.70 -12.06 7.74
C ASP A 470 -8.96 -13.41 7.80
N GLY A 471 -7.69 -13.47 7.40
CA GLY A 471 -6.76 -14.60 7.57
C GLY A 471 -7.20 -15.96 7.04
N TYR A 472 -6.66 -16.36 5.88
CA TYR A 472 -6.56 -17.76 5.44
C TYR A 472 -5.08 -18.07 5.22
N ALA A 473 -4.55 -19.20 5.70
CA ALA A 473 -3.24 -19.65 5.24
C ALA A 473 -3.33 -21.11 4.82
N GLY A 474 -3.33 -21.34 3.51
CA GLY A 474 -3.20 -22.66 2.92
C GLY A 474 -1.79 -22.88 2.40
N GLY A 475 -0.97 -23.56 3.19
CA GLY A 475 0.14 -24.37 2.68
C GLY A 475 -0.45 -25.71 2.23
N GLY A 476 -0.50 -25.95 0.91
CA GLY A 476 -1.16 -27.12 0.31
C GLY A 476 -2.66 -26.95 0.03
N TYR A 477 -3.26 -27.98 -0.58
CA TYR A 477 -4.67 -28.05 -0.99
C TYR A 477 -5.67 -28.01 0.19
N SER A 478 -5.23 -28.01 1.46
CA SER A 478 -6.12 -27.87 2.61
C SER A 478 -6.07 -26.45 3.18
N TRP A 479 -7.09 -25.63 2.90
CA TRP A 479 -7.23 -24.29 3.48
C TRP A 479 -7.69 -24.38 4.93
N GLN A 480 -6.75 -24.56 5.85
CA GLN A 480 -7.01 -24.31 7.25
C GLN A 480 -6.84 -22.82 7.53
N LYS A 481 -7.75 -22.22 8.30
CA LYS A 481 -7.58 -20.84 8.76
C LYS A 481 -6.32 -20.78 9.64
N SER A 482 -5.24 -20.17 9.15
CA SER A 482 -4.14 -19.79 10.05
C SER A 482 -4.51 -18.46 10.69
N TYR A 483 -4.76 -18.55 11.98
CA TYR A 483 -5.15 -17.42 12.79
C TYR A 483 -3.95 -16.61 13.30
N ASN A 484 -2.74 -17.19 13.24
CA ASN A 484 -1.56 -16.70 13.95
C ASN A 484 -0.30 -16.63 13.06
N THR A 485 -0.46 -16.44 11.74
CA THR A 485 0.64 -16.15 10.82
C THR A 485 0.18 -15.20 9.72
N VAL A 486 1.12 -14.42 9.17
CA VAL A 486 0.92 -13.72 7.89
C VAL A 486 1.21 -14.71 6.76
N GLY A 487 0.24 -14.96 5.89
CA GLY A 487 0.36 -15.96 4.83
C GLY A 487 1.10 -15.44 3.60
N GLU A 488 1.92 -16.27 2.96
CA GLU A 488 2.64 -15.92 1.72
C GLU A 488 1.71 -15.55 0.55
N LYS A 489 0.49 -16.10 0.54
CA LYS A 489 -0.46 -15.91 -0.57
C LYS A 489 -1.35 -14.68 -0.40
N VAL A 490 -1.92 -14.51 0.80
CA VAL A 490 -2.97 -13.51 1.05
C VAL A 490 -2.62 -12.54 2.19
N GLY A 491 -1.40 -12.63 2.74
CA GLY A 491 -0.95 -11.78 3.83
C GLY A 491 -1.79 -11.94 5.10
N PHE A 492 -2.36 -10.83 5.56
CA PHE A 492 -3.30 -10.78 6.67
C PHE A 492 -4.68 -11.34 6.31
N GLY A 493 -4.95 -11.65 5.04
CA GLY A 493 -6.19 -12.24 4.54
C GLY A 493 -6.95 -11.32 3.58
N ARG A 494 -8.20 -11.66 3.29
CA ARG A 494 -9.07 -10.79 2.51
C ARG A 494 -9.39 -9.55 3.34
N ALA A 495 -9.30 -8.38 2.73
CA ALA A 495 -9.67 -7.13 3.35
C ALA A 495 -11.17 -7.15 3.61
N TYR A 496 -11.57 -6.94 4.86
CA TYR A 496 -12.97 -6.73 5.25
C TYR A 496 -13.13 -5.32 5.77
N ALA A 497 -13.66 -4.47 4.91
CA ALA A 497 -14.00 -3.09 5.15
C ALA A 497 -15.16 -2.99 6.18
N ARG A 498 -14.88 -3.19 7.47
CA ARG A 498 -15.85 -3.05 8.57
C ARG A 498 -15.20 -2.35 9.76
N PHE A 499 -15.71 -1.18 10.12
CA PHE A 499 -15.29 -0.45 11.31
C PHE A 499 -16.51 -0.29 12.24
N PRO A 500 -16.39 -0.62 13.54
CA PRO A 500 -17.52 -0.50 14.46
C PRO A 500 -17.93 0.97 14.62
N GLY A 501 -19.23 1.27 14.51
CA GLY A 501 -19.72 2.63 14.74
C GLY A 501 -19.54 3.09 16.20
N ALA A 502 -19.62 4.40 16.45
CA ALA A 502 -19.32 5.03 17.74
C ALA A 502 -20.03 4.40 18.95
N PRO A 503 -21.32 4.00 18.87
CA PRO A 503 -22.01 3.35 19.98
C PRO A 503 -21.44 1.97 20.31
N MET A 504 -20.69 1.35 19.40
CA MET A 504 -20.17 0.00 19.52
C MET A 504 -18.80 -0.05 20.21
N LEU A 505 -18.01 1.03 20.19
CA LEU A 505 -16.71 1.15 20.89
C LEU A 505 -16.83 1.20 22.45
N GLY A 506 -17.89 0.59 23.01
CA GLY A 506 -18.17 0.42 24.44
C GLY A 506 -18.10 -1.05 24.88
N SER A 507 -18.85 -1.46 25.91
CA SER A 507 -18.66 -2.73 26.66
C SER A 507 -18.78 -4.07 25.90
N SER A 508 -18.86 -4.09 24.57
CA SER A 508 -18.85 -5.31 23.74
C SER A 508 -17.81 -5.28 22.60
N TRP A 509 -17.17 -4.13 22.34
CA TRP A 509 -16.02 -4.01 21.44
C TRP A 509 -14.92 -3.19 22.09
N GLY A 510 -13.72 -3.26 21.54
CA GLY A 510 -12.63 -2.37 21.93
C GLY A 510 -11.63 -2.31 20.80
N TRP A 511 -11.03 -1.14 20.63
CA TRP A 511 -10.07 -0.86 19.58
C TRP A 511 -8.95 -0.02 20.17
N GLU A 512 -7.70 -0.41 19.92
CA GLU A 512 -6.55 0.37 20.32
C GLU A 512 -5.49 0.33 19.24
N SER A 513 -4.76 1.44 19.10
CA SER A 513 -3.60 1.56 18.23
C SER A 513 -2.45 2.16 19.03
N ILE A 514 -1.28 1.55 18.94
CA ILE A 514 -0.10 1.92 19.71
C ILE A 514 1.07 2.07 18.75
N ALA A 515 1.79 3.19 18.89
CA ALA A 515 3.09 3.42 18.28
C ALA A 515 4.12 3.58 19.40
N ALA A 516 5.20 2.79 19.37
CA ALA A 516 6.24 2.85 20.38
C ALA A 516 7.58 2.35 19.83
N ASN A 517 8.62 2.43 20.65
CA ASN A 517 9.93 1.84 20.35
C ASN A 517 10.18 0.66 21.30
N ILE A 518 10.88 -0.37 20.82
CA ILE A 518 11.31 -1.52 21.62
C ILE A 518 12.83 -1.69 21.54
N GLN A 519 13.46 -1.85 22.69
CA GLN A 519 14.91 -2.02 22.85
C GLN A 519 15.31 -3.50 22.86
N PRO A 520 16.60 -3.84 22.64
CA PRO A 520 17.08 -5.21 22.74
C PRO A 520 16.67 -5.90 24.05
N SER A 521 16.14 -7.13 23.94
CA SER A 521 15.68 -7.94 25.08
C SER A 521 14.54 -7.34 25.91
N GLN A 522 13.92 -6.24 25.47
CA GLN A 522 12.74 -5.67 26.11
C GLN A 522 11.49 -6.50 25.76
N THR A 523 10.54 -6.53 26.69
CA THR A 523 9.15 -6.90 26.43
C THR A 523 8.26 -5.68 26.65
N TYR A 524 7.45 -5.33 25.66
CA TYR A 524 6.41 -4.31 25.77
C TYR A 524 5.09 -5.00 26.13
N HIS A 525 4.40 -4.51 27.16
CA HIS A 525 3.16 -5.09 27.67
C HIS A 525 1.98 -4.18 27.33
N ILE A 526 0.96 -4.76 26.71
CA ILE A 526 -0.32 -4.10 26.40
C ILE A 526 -1.39 -4.78 27.23
N THR A 527 -2.12 -3.99 28.02
CA THR A 527 -3.24 -4.50 28.80
C THR A 527 -4.55 -4.22 28.07
N VAL A 528 -5.27 -5.27 27.69
CA VAL A 528 -6.54 -5.13 26.97
C VAL A 528 -7.66 -4.78 27.96
N ASN A 529 -8.57 -3.89 27.57
CA ASN A 529 -9.73 -3.49 28.38
C ASN A 529 -9.34 -3.01 29.80
N ASN A 530 -8.23 -2.26 29.88
CA ASN A 530 -7.66 -1.77 31.15
C ASN A 530 -7.38 -2.88 32.18
N GLY A 531 -7.20 -4.12 31.73
CA GLY A 531 -6.90 -5.28 32.58
C GLY A 531 -8.13 -5.94 33.18
N ASN A 532 -9.31 -5.41 32.91
CA ASN A 532 -10.56 -6.03 33.33
C ASN A 532 -10.87 -7.26 32.45
N PRO A 533 -11.63 -8.23 32.98
CA PRO A 533 -12.12 -9.34 32.17
C PRO A 533 -12.84 -8.84 30.92
N ILE A 534 -12.49 -9.42 29.78
CA ILE A 534 -13.20 -9.19 28.52
C ILE A 534 -14.65 -9.68 28.67
N PRO A 535 -15.65 -8.91 28.22
CA PRO A 535 -17.06 -9.30 28.30
C PRO A 535 -17.30 -10.70 27.71
N SER A 536 -18.18 -11.48 28.34
CA SER A 536 -18.48 -12.85 27.89
C SER A 536 -19.17 -12.93 26.52
N SER A 537 -19.69 -11.80 26.02
CA SER A 537 -20.27 -11.68 24.67
C SER A 537 -19.20 -11.57 23.58
N VAL A 538 -17.94 -11.34 23.92
CA VAL A 538 -16.86 -11.20 22.95
C VAL A 538 -16.53 -12.54 22.31
N LEU A 539 -16.50 -12.57 20.98
CA LEU A 539 -16.27 -13.73 20.15
C LEU A 539 -14.81 -13.95 19.75
N GLY A 540 -13.98 -12.93 19.91
CA GLY A 540 -12.57 -13.05 19.60
C GLY A 540 -11.84 -11.73 19.72
N LEU A 541 -10.54 -11.81 19.46
CA LEU A 541 -9.64 -10.67 19.39
C LEU A 541 -8.75 -10.86 18.17
N LYS A 542 -8.57 -9.82 17.37
CA LYS A 542 -7.56 -9.75 16.31
C LYS A 542 -6.48 -8.76 16.71
N TRP A 543 -5.24 -9.08 16.36
CA TRP A 543 -4.08 -8.27 16.66
C TRP A 543 -3.15 -8.25 15.44
N ALA A 544 -2.84 -7.04 14.96
CA ALA A 544 -1.88 -6.80 13.90
C ALA A 544 -0.70 -5.97 14.44
N PHE A 545 0.48 -6.26 13.94
CA PHE A 545 1.71 -5.60 14.35
C PHE A 545 2.63 -5.46 13.14
N MET A 546 3.36 -4.34 13.09
CA MET A 546 4.45 -4.12 12.15
C MET A 546 5.59 -3.36 12.82
N THR A 547 6.83 -3.67 12.45
CA THR A 547 7.98 -2.83 12.79
C THR A 547 8.15 -1.68 11.80
N ASP A 548 8.62 -0.53 12.26
CA ASP A 548 9.12 0.56 11.41
C ASP A 548 10.52 0.20 10.89
N TRP A 549 10.56 -0.84 10.06
CA TRP A 549 11.76 -1.36 9.42
C TRP A 549 11.55 -1.28 7.91
N ASP A 550 12.43 -0.56 7.23
CA ASP A 550 12.29 -0.21 5.82
C ASP A 550 13.08 -1.11 4.88
N ALA A 551 13.95 -1.97 5.41
CA ALA A 551 14.67 -2.98 4.67
C ALA A 551 13.99 -4.36 4.77
N VAL A 552 14.03 -5.14 3.70
CA VAL A 552 13.53 -6.53 3.76
C VAL A 552 14.60 -7.47 4.34
N TYR A 553 15.89 -7.14 4.19
CA TYR A 553 16.97 -7.90 4.83
C TYR A 553 17.20 -7.47 6.26
N PHE A 554 17.73 -8.42 7.03
CA PHE A 554 18.00 -8.25 8.45
C PHE A 554 16.78 -7.69 9.20
N PRO A 555 15.57 -8.25 9.01
CA PRO A 555 14.43 -7.79 9.76
C PRO A 555 14.65 -8.01 11.27
N PRO A 556 14.10 -7.12 12.11
CA PRO A 556 13.99 -7.37 13.54
C PRO A 556 13.20 -8.65 13.80
N LYS A 557 13.65 -9.41 14.79
CA LYS A 557 12.97 -10.63 15.24
C LYS A 557 12.13 -10.31 16.45
N ILE A 558 10.81 -10.30 16.25
CA ILE A 558 9.81 -10.00 17.26
C ILE A 558 8.96 -11.23 17.54
N LEU A 559 8.60 -11.44 18.79
CA LEU A 559 7.72 -12.51 19.23
C LEU A 559 6.49 -11.92 19.91
N LEU A 560 5.31 -12.24 19.37
CA LEU A 560 4.03 -11.86 19.95
C LEU A 560 3.45 -13.00 20.79
N ARG A 561 2.95 -12.66 21.98
CA ARG A 561 2.25 -13.60 22.87
C ARG A 561 1.02 -12.96 23.50
N ALA A 562 0.01 -13.77 23.75
CA ALA A 562 -1.19 -13.36 24.49
C ALA A 562 -1.34 -14.21 25.76
N TYR A 563 -1.64 -13.56 26.88
CA TYR A 563 -1.77 -14.19 28.20
C TYR A 563 -3.14 -13.89 28.83
N ASP A 564 -3.67 -14.85 29.58
CA ASP A 564 -4.70 -14.62 30.60
C ASP A 564 -4.00 -14.31 31.94
N THR A 565 -4.16 -13.08 32.42
CA THR A 565 -3.55 -12.60 33.66
C THR A 565 -4.42 -12.79 34.89
N CYS A 566 -5.68 -13.24 34.73
CA CYS A 566 -6.59 -13.56 35.82
C CYS A 566 -7.22 -14.95 35.68
N PRO A 567 -6.42 -16.03 35.58
CA PRO A 567 -6.94 -17.37 35.39
C PRO A 567 -7.90 -17.77 36.53
N SER A 568 -8.93 -18.55 36.19
CA SER A 568 -9.89 -19.07 37.16
C SER A 568 -9.17 -19.83 38.29
N GLY A 569 -9.39 -19.41 39.54
CA GLY A 569 -8.70 -19.95 40.72
C GLY A 569 -7.47 -19.15 41.17
N GLY A 570 -7.11 -18.06 40.46
CA GLY A 570 -5.89 -17.29 40.70
C GLY A 570 -4.63 -18.00 40.20
N GLY A 571 -3.49 -17.31 40.21
CA GLY A 571 -2.19 -17.89 39.83
C GLY A 571 -1.37 -17.02 38.89
N ALA A 572 -0.33 -17.63 38.33
CA ALA A 572 0.54 -16.98 37.34
C ALA A 572 -0.19 -16.83 35.98
N PRO A 573 0.20 -15.83 35.15
CA PRO A 573 -0.38 -15.66 33.81
C PRO A 573 -0.27 -16.93 32.96
N VAL A 574 -1.36 -17.28 32.26
CA VAL A 574 -1.44 -18.46 31.38
C VAL A 574 -1.27 -18.02 29.93
N LEU A 575 -0.32 -18.63 29.21
CA LEU A 575 -0.14 -18.38 27.77
C LEU A 575 -1.34 -18.94 26.99
N LEU A 576 -1.99 -18.08 26.20
CA LEU A 576 -3.15 -18.43 25.39
C LEU A 576 -2.77 -18.67 23.93
N ALA A 577 -1.91 -17.81 23.38
CA ALA A 577 -1.44 -17.91 22.02
C ALA A 577 -0.04 -17.33 21.88
N THR A 578 0.68 -17.85 20.91
CA THR A 578 1.93 -17.30 20.41
C THR A 578 1.79 -17.13 18.91
N ASP A 579 2.34 -16.05 18.39
CA ASP A 579 2.49 -15.92 16.95
C ASP A 579 3.47 -16.99 16.45
N ALA A 580 3.04 -17.76 15.45
CA ALA A 580 3.86 -18.80 14.85
C ALA A 580 4.85 -18.23 13.81
N SER A 581 4.63 -16.99 13.36
CA SER A 581 5.53 -16.21 12.50
C SER A 581 6.61 -15.44 13.27
N ALA A 582 6.80 -15.73 14.57
CA ALA A 582 7.80 -15.09 15.44
C ALA A 582 9.26 -15.17 14.96
N SER A 583 9.51 -15.84 13.83
CA SER A 583 10.78 -15.82 13.15
C SER A 583 10.78 -15.06 11.83
N SER A 584 9.66 -14.81 11.14
CA SER A 584 9.71 -14.70 9.68
C SER A 584 9.34 -13.39 9.01
N SER A 585 8.91 -12.35 9.73
CA SER A 585 8.44 -11.15 9.05
C SER A 585 8.58 -9.89 9.90
N ILE A 586 8.64 -8.73 9.24
CA ILE A 586 8.43 -7.42 9.87
C ILE A 586 6.95 -7.14 10.21
N ARG A 587 6.05 -8.06 9.81
CA ARG A 587 4.60 -7.97 9.97
C ARG A 587 4.10 -9.24 10.64
N HIS A 588 3.27 -9.08 11.67
CA HIS A 588 2.82 -10.18 12.51
C HIS A 588 1.31 -10.09 12.74
N LYS A 589 0.68 -11.26 12.92
CA LYS A 589 -0.76 -11.39 13.18
C LYS A 589 -1.00 -12.43 14.27
N LEU A 590 -1.93 -12.12 15.16
CA LEU A 590 -2.46 -13.08 16.14
C LEU A 590 -3.97 -12.92 16.22
N ARG A 591 -4.70 -14.05 16.28
CA ARG A 591 -6.14 -14.06 16.53
C ARG A 591 -6.49 -15.06 17.63
N LEU A 592 -7.29 -14.59 18.58
CA LEU A 592 -7.83 -15.37 19.67
C LEU A 592 -9.31 -15.71 19.40
N SER A 593 -9.69 -16.95 19.67
CA SER A 593 -11.08 -17.44 19.62
C SER A 593 -11.88 -17.02 20.86
N VAL A 594 -13.22 -17.16 20.82
CA VAL A 594 -14.15 -17.08 21.98
C VAL A 594 -13.54 -17.68 23.24
N SER A 595 -13.09 -18.93 23.15
CA SER A 595 -12.62 -19.72 24.30
C SER A 595 -11.35 -19.14 24.94
N SER A 596 -10.61 -18.33 24.18
CA SER A 596 -9.37 -17.69 24.60
C SER A 596 -9.57 -16.22 24.96
N THR A 597 -10.73 -15.61 24.71
CA THR A 597 -10.97 -14.19 24.97
C THR A 597 -12.03 -13.95 26.04
N ALA A 598 -13.21 -14.54 25.91
CA ALA A 598 -14.36 -14.20 26.73
C ALA A 598 -14.12 -14.51 28.21
N GLY A 599 -14.32 -13.51 29.08
CA GLY A 599 -14.13 -13.62 30.54
C GLY A 599 -12.67 -13.60 31.01
N ARG A 600 -11.70 -13.34 30.14
CA ARG A 600 -10.25 -13.37 30.45
C ARG A 600 -9.69 -11.98 30.66
N CYS A 601 -8.66 -11.81 31.50
CA CYS A 601 -7.92 -10.55 31.60
C CYS A 601 -6.72 -10.60 30.67
N LEU A 602 -6.90 -10.10 29.44
CA LEU A 602 -5.89 -10.30 28.40
C LEU A 602 -4.72 -9.32 28.53
N ARG A 603 -3.51 -9.86 28.40
CA ARG A 603 -2.27 -9.09 28.20
C ARG A 603 -1.60 -9.55 26.90
N LEU A 604 -1.25 -8.60 26.04
CA LEU A 604 -0.50 -8.83 24.81
C LEU A 604 0.95 -8.42 25.05
N ASP A 605 1.89 -9.32 24.79
CA ASP A 605 3.31 -9.12 24.99
C ASP A 605 4.03 -9.08 23.64
N ILE A 606 4.80 -8.02 23.40
CA ILE A 606 5.70 -7.88 22.25
C ILE A 606 7.12 -8.02 22.78
N GLN A 607 7.80 -9.11 22.42
CA GLN A 607 9.16 -9.39 22.88
C GLN A 607 10.18 -9.17 21.75
N ALA A 608 11.19 -8.33 22.00
CA ALA A 608 12.32 -8.16 21.10
C ALA A 608 13.34 -9.30 21.30
N LEU A 609 13.38 -10.24 20.35
CA LEU A 609 14.37 -11.33 20.34
C LEU A 609 15.70 -10.87 19.76
N ALA A 610 15.65 -10.14 18.63
CA ALA A 610 16.81 -9.50 18.01
C ALA A 610 16.39 -8.21 17.32
N VAL A 611 16.88 -7.08 17.80
CA VAL A 611 16.64 -5.75 17.23
C VAL A 611 17.95 -4.95 17.26
N PRO A 612 18.09 -3.86 16.49
CA PRO A 612 19.27 -3.01 16.56
C PRO A 612 19.51 -2.46 17.97
N SER A 613 20.76 -2.10 18.29
CA SER A 613 21.12 -1.53 19.59
C SER A 613 20.43 -0.19 19.89
N SER A 614 20.01 0.55 18.86
CA SER A 614 19.18 1.75 18.97
C SER A 614 17.72 1.46 19.32
N GLY A 615 17.31 0.20 19.28
CA GLY A 615 15.92 -0.23 19.25
C GLY A 615 15.31 -0.10 17.85
N VAL A 616 14.04 -0.48 17.75
CA VAL A 616 13.23 -0.36 16.54
C VAL A 616 11.84 0.19 16.90
N GLY A 617 11.32 1.08 16.05
CA GLY A 617 9.94 1.53 16.14
C GLY A 617 8.97 0.44 15.76
N PHE A 618 7.75 0.47 16.29
CA PHE A 618 6.68 -0.43 15.89
C PHE A 618 5.32 0.25 15.97
N HIS A 619 4.41 -0.26 15.15
CA HIS A 619 2.99 0.09 15.16
C HIS A 619 2.19 -1.19 15.36
N THR A 620 1.17 -1.10 16.20
CA THR A 620 0.30 -2.23 16.46
C THR A 620 -1.12 -1.77 16.69
N ALA A 621 -2.08 -2.58 16.26
CA ALA A 621 -3.48 -2.34 16.51
C ALA A 621 -4.18 -3.66 16.85
N TYR A 622 -5.13 -3.61 17.77
CA TYR A 622 -5.97 -4.76 18.09
C TYR A 622 -7.42 -4.33 18.23
N TYR A 623 -8.32 -5.29 17.99
CA TYR A 623 -9.71 -5.16 18.40
C TYR A 623 -10.29 -6.46 18.92
N TYR A 624 -11.27 -6.35 19.81
CA TYR A 624 -12.14 -7.45 20.19
C TYR A 624 -13.58 -7.16 19.79
N TYR A 625 -14.34 -8.19 19.46
CA TYR A 625 -15.65 -8.09 18.79
C TYR A 625 -16.66 -9.07 19.36
N SER A 626 -17.96 -8.76 19.35
CA SER A 626 -19.02 -9.59 19.95
C SER A 626 -19.99 -10.26 18.97
N ASN A 627 -19.84 -10.05 17.66
CA ASN A 627 -20.73 -10.66 16.66
C ASN A 627 -19.95 -11.10 15.40
N GLU A 628 -19.97 -12.40 15.07
CA GLU A 628 -19.34 -12.96 13.86
C GLU A 628 -20.24 -12.81 12.63
N GLY A 629 -21.57 -12.73 12.82
CA GLY A 629 -22.52 -12.43 11.74
C GLY A 629 -22.41 -10.99 11.25
N GLU A 630 -21.82 -10.10 12.05
CA GLU A 630 -21.39 -8.76 11.65
C GLU A 630 -19.94 -8.75 11.13
N LEU A 631 -19.25 -9.89 11.03
CA LEU A 631 -17.93 -10.03 10.37
C LEU A 631 -18.00 -10.75 9.01
N HIS A 632 -19.07 -11.49 8.73
CA HIS A 632 -19.30 -12.17 7.45
C HIS A 632 -20.31 -11.45 6.55
#